data_AF-A0A425WPV1-F1
#
_entry.id   AF-A0A425WPV1-F1
#
_cell.length_a   1.000
_cell.length_b   1.000
_cell.length_c   1.000
_cell.angle_alpha   90.00
_cell.angle_beta   90.00
_cell.angle_gamma   90.00
#
_symmetry.space_group_name_H-M   'P 1'
#
loop_
_entity.id
_entity.type
_entity.pdbx_description
1 polymer ?
#
loop_
_entity_poly.entity_id
_entity_poly.type
_entity_poly.pdbx_seq_one_letter_code
_entity_poly.pdbx_strand_id
1 'polypeptide(L)'
;MRVAISRCLLGDNCRYNGKAKPNAAVIRSAKNVEVVPVCPESAGKLPIPRPAAEQRDGGVYMSDGTDVTKQFQAGACKEFDRVKKSGAPLAILKAKSPSCGSDLIYDGTYSGTLTAGDGVFTRLLKQEGITVTTETMVEEMHPSVEHPVAIVLGTGLGSITDLVHVVRRIDYHDIEGFPDNAQPIEGHRFEAAIGTLDGVPVIVYPGRIHLYRGYSAAEVTSLVRHAFRLGCRDIIFAGATGAIPGKVEKGLGILTDQINLTGRNPLAEWEGLRDVESPFVDMNDLYSPYMSSIARGVAKDQNITIGAGVFAGVLGPSFETQAEVSALRQLGVSYV
;
A
#
# COMPACT_ATOMS: atom_id res chain seq x y z
N MET A 1 -8.58 -0.03 3.64
CA MET A 1 -8.65 1.45 3.70
C MET A 1 -10.06 1.88 3.33
N ARG A 2 -10.63 2.87 4.03
CA ARG A 2 -11.93 3.48 3.67
C ARG A 2 -11.72 4.68 2.77
N VAL A 3 -12.52 4.82 1.71
CA VAL A 3 -12.42 5.95 0.78
C VAL A 3 -13.80 6.51 0.50
N ALA A 4 -13.97 7.82 0.68
CA ALA A 4 -15.20 8.50 0.30
C ALA A 4 -15.23 8.72 -1.21
N ILE A 5 -16.28 8.27 -1.90
CA ILE A 5 -16.35 8.38 -3.37
C ILE A 5 -17.66 9.04 -3.80
N SER A 6 -17.58 10.02 -4.70
CA SER A 6 -18.77 10.65 -5.28
C SER A 6 -19.66 9.60 -5.97
N ARG A 7 -20.91 9.49 -5.53
CA ARG A 7 -21.88 8.49 -6.03
C ARG A 7 -22.06 8.50 -7.55
N CYS A 8 -22.00 9.68 -8.18
CA CYS A 8 -22.11 9.78 -9.64
C CYS A 8 -20.97 9.09 -10.40
N LEU A 9 -19.78 8.98 -9.80
CA LEU A 9 -18.62 8.25 -10.35
C LEU A 9 -18.78 6.73 -10.22
N LEU A 10 -19.60 6.28 -9.27
CA LEU A 10 -19.93 4.87 -9.05
C LEU A 10 -21.11 4.37 -9.90
N GLY A 11 -21.81 5.28 -10.59
CA GLY A 11 -22.93 4.94 -11.46
C GLY A 11 -24.31 5.43 -10.99
N ASP A 12 -24.39 6.13 -9.86
CA ASP A 12 -25.67 6.65 -9.38
C ASP A 12 -26.14 7.87 -10.19
N ASN A 13 -27.41 7.86 -10.59
CA ASN A 13 -28.09 8.95 -11.27
C ASN A 13 -28.42 10.11 -10.32
N CYS A 14 -27.40 10.72 -9.73
CA CYS A 14 -27.55 11.76 -8.69
C CYS A 14 -27.13 13.17 -9.14
N ARG A 15 -26.73 13.35 -10.40
CA ARG A 15 -26.36 14.67 -10.94
C ARG A 15 -27.60 15.50 -11.28
N TYR A 16 -27.40 16.81 -11.40
CA TYR A 16 -28.45 17.76 -11.79
C TYR A 16 -29.25 17.35 -13.04
N ASN A 17 -28.61 16.70 -14.02
CA ASN A 17 -29.26 16.27 -15.26
C ASN A 17 -29.95 14.90 -15.18
N GLY A 18 -30.07 14.31 -13.98
CA GLY A 18 -30.68 12.98 -13.78
C GLY A 18 -29.83 11.80 -14.27
N LYS A 19 -28.56 12.03 -14.63
CA LYS A 19 -27.66 10.99 -15.14
C LYS A 19 -26.49 10.75 -14.21
N ALA A 20 -25.90 9.57 -14.28
CA ALA A 20 -24.61 9.28 -13.69
C ALA A 20 -23.46 9.88 -14.52
N LYS A 21 -22.23 9.76 -14.01
CA LYS A 21 -21.01 9.95 -14.78
C LYS A 21 -19.97 8.93 -14.30
N PRO A 22 -20.22 7.62 -14.56
CA PRO A 22 -19.34 6.57 -14.08
C PRO A 22 -17.94 6.78 -14.62
N ASN A 23 -16.94 6.49 -13.78
CA ASN A 23 -15.54 6.55 -14.17
C ASN A 23 -14.91 5.16 -14.02
N ALA A 24 -14.37 4.61 -15.11
CA ALA A 24 -13.86 3.25 -15.13
C ALA A 24 -12.67 3.05 -14.18
N ALA A 25 -11.76 4.04 -14.08
CA ALA A 25 -10.62 3.97 -13.17
C ALA A 25 -11.06 4.01 -11.72
N VAL A 26 -11.99 4.91 -11.36
CA VAL A 26 -12.56 4.98 -10.00
C VAL A 26 -13.33 3.71 -9.64
N ILE A 27 -14.14 3.16 -10.56
CA ILE A 27 -14.90 1.92 -10.34
C ILE A 27 -13.95 0.73 -10.11
N ARG A 28 -12.84 0.66 -10.85
CA ARG A 28 -11.81 -0.35 -10.64
C ARG A 28 -11.17 -0.21 -9.26
N SER A 29 -10.74 1.00 -8.89
CA SER A 29 -10.12 1.25 -7.57
C SER A 29 -11.09 1.01 -6.41
N ALA A 30 -12.39 1.26 -6.61
CA ALA A 30 -13.44 1.03 -5.62
C ALA A 30 -13.57 -0.44 -5.20
N LYS A 31 -13.11 -1.41 -6.01
CA LYS A 31 -13.11 -2.84 -5.66
C LYS A 31 -12.11 -3.20 -4.56
N ASN A 32 -11.07 -2.37 -4.38
CA ASN A 32 -9.93 -2.65 -3.51
C ASN A 32 -10.01 -1.89 -2.18
N VAL A 33 -11.08 -1.15 -1.94
CA VAL A 33 -11.25 -0.30 -0.75
C VAL A 33 -12.67 -0.42 -0.20
N GLU A 34 -12.85 -0.09 1.08
CA GLU A 34 -14.18 0.03 1.67
C GLU A 34 -14.76 1.40 1.26
N VAL A 35 -15.78 1.39 0.41
CA VAL A 35 -16.33 2.61 -0.20
C VAL A 35 -17.33 3.28 0.74
N VAL A 36 -17.16 4.59 0.96
CA VAL A 36 -18.13 5.47 1.62
C VAL A 36 -18.79 6.34 0.55
N PRO A 37 -19.94 5.92 -0.04
CA PRO A 37 -20.52 6.61 -1.18
C PRO A 37 -21.20 7.91 -0.75
N VAL A 38 -20.76 9.06 -1.28
CA VAL A 38 -21.24 10.40 -0.89
C VAL A 38 -21.91 11.15 -2.04
N CYS A 39 -23.02 11.84 -1.75
CA CYS A 39 -23.58 12.85 -2.65
C CYS A 39 -24.18 14.00 -1.83
N PRO A 40 -23.41 15.09 -1.62
CA PRO A 40 -23.90 16.23 -0.85
C PRO A 40 -25.19 16.83 -1.43
N GLU A 41 -25.33 16.85 -2.76
CA GLU A 41 -26.50 17.41 -3.42
C GLU A 41 -27.79 16.63 -3.09
N SER A 42 -27.71 15.29 -3.11
CA SER A 42 -28.82 14.42 -2.70
C SER A 42 -29.08 14.50 -1.19
N ALA A 43 -28.03 14.56 -0.36
CA ALA A 43 -28.16 14.73 1.10
C ALA A 43 -28.79 16.09 1.49
N GLY A 44 -28.57 17.11 0.65
CA GLY A 44 -29.19 18.43 0.69
C GLY A 44 -30.64 18.46 0.20
N LYS A 45 -31.19 17.31 -0.24
CA LYS A 45 -32.55 17.17 -0.79
C LYS A 45 -32.81 18.00 -2.05
N LEU A 46 -31.78 18.23 -2.87
CA LEU A 46 -31.98 18.88 -4.16
C LEU A 46 -32.75 17.94 -5.12
N PRO A 47 -33.69 18.46 -5.93
CA PRO A 47 -34.40 17.66 -6.92
C PRO A 47 -33.44 17.13 -7.99
N ILE A 48 -33.76 15.95 -8.54
CA ILE A 48 -33.03 15.31 -9.62
C ILE A 48 -34.08 14.83 -10.65
N PRO A 49 -34.13 15.39 -11.88
CA PRO A 49 -33.28 16.44 -12.41
C PRO A 49 -33.64 17.85 -11.91
N ARG A 50 -32.74 18.81 -12.14
CA ARG A 50 -32.87 20.24 -11.84
C ARG A 50 -31.92 21.07 -12.73
N PRO A 51 -32.10 22.40 -12.81
CA PRO A 51 -31.13 23.28 -13.46
C PRO A 51 -29.70 23.13 -12.90
N ALA A 52 -28.70 23.44 -13.72
CA ALA A 52 -27.30 23.43 -13.33
C ALA A 52 -27.08 24.47 -12.23
N ALA A 53 -26.17 24.18 -11.29
CA ALA A 53 -25.84 25.10 -10.20
C ALA A 53 -24.34 25.41 -10.21
N GLU A 54 -23.99 26.66 -9.91
CA GLU A 54 -22.61 27.15 -9.84
C GLU A 54 -22.41 28.03 -8.61
N GLN A 55 -21.16 28.11 -8.12
CA GLN A 55 -20.82 29.00 -7.02
C GLN A 55 -20.58 30.42 -7.56
N ARG A 56 -21.18 31.43 -6.93
CA ARG A 56 -20.93 32.84 -7.22
C ARG A 56 -21.17 33.68 -5.96
N ASP A 57 -20.36 34.71 -5.74
CA ASP A 57 -20.55 35.69 -4.65
C ASP A 57 -20.70 35.06 -3.24
N GLY A 58 -20.04 33.92 -3.00
CA GLY A 58 -20.13 33.17 -1.74
C GLY A 58 -21.38 32.29 -1.57
N GLY A 59 -22.30 32.29 -2.55
CA GLY A 59 -23.48 31.44 -2.62
C GLY A 59 -23.41 30.38 -3.71
N VAL A 60 -24.46 29.55 -3.79
CA VAL A 60 -24.68 28.58 -4.86
C VAL A 60 -26.03 28.86 -5.50
N TYR A 61 -26.01 29.17 -6.79
CA TYR A 61 -27.20 29.54 -7.54
C TYR A 61 -27.44 28.54 -8.66
N MET A 62 -28.70 28.33 -9.01
CA MET A 62 -29.10 27.62 -10.21
C MET A 62 -29.10 28.56 -11.43
N SER A 63 -29.02 28.00 -12.63
CA SER A 63 -29.02 28.77 -13.88
C SER A 63 -30.31 29.55 -14.14
N ASP A 64 -31.41 29.23 -13.44
CA ASP A 64 -32.66 29.99 -13.46
C ASP A 64 -32.70 31.12 -12.41
N GLY A 65 -31.62 31.31 -11.64
CA GLY A 65 -31.50 32.31 -10.58
C GLY A 65 -31.89 31.82 -9.19
N THR A 66 -32.39 30.58 -9.04
CA THR A 66 -32.78 30.03 -7.73
C THR A 66 -31.58 29.89 -6.80
N ASP A 67 -31.64 30.50 -5.62
CA ASP A 67 -30.63 30.32 -4.57
C ASP A 67 -30.81 28.96 -3.88
N VAL A 68 -29.77 28.13 -3.95
CA VAL A 68 -29.71 26.80 -3.34
C VAL A 68 -28.56 26.64 -2.34
N THR A 69 -28.00 27.75 -1.88
CA THR A 69 -26.87 27.80 -0.96
C THR A 69 -27.11 26.96 0.29
N LYS A 70 -28.29 27.09 0.90
CA LYS A 70 -28.64 26.36 2.13
C LYS A 70 -28.69 24.85 1.91
N GLN A 71 -29.17 24.40 0.77
CA GLN A 71 -29.27 22.98 0.41
C GLN A 71 -27.87 22.39 0.19
N PHE A 72 -27.00 23.11 -0.52
CA PHE A 72 -25.60 22.69 -0.70
C PHE A 72 -24.84 22.64 0.63
N GLN A 73 -24.96 23.65 1.48
CA GLN A 73 -24.34 23.69 2.80
C GLN A 73 -24.86 22.56 3.71
N ALA A 74 -26.18 22.39 3.81
CA ALA A 74 -26.77 21.33 4.63
C ALA A 74 -26.39 19.93 4.14
N GLY A 75 -26.33 19.73 2.83
CA GLY A 75 -25.90 18.49 2.22
C GLY A 75 -24.42 18.19 2.46
N ALA A 76 -23.57 19.19 2.32
CA ALA A 76 -22.14 19.10 2.58
C ALA A 76 -21.86 18.74 4.04
N CYS A 77 -22.50 19.41 5.01
CA CYS A 77 -22.32 19.08 6.43
C CYS A 77 -22.74 17.64 6.76
N LYS A 78 -23.87 17.16 6.22
CA LYS A 78 -24.33 15.78 6.46
C LYS A 78 -23.37 14.72 5.93
N GLU A 79 -22.89 14.89 4.69
CA GLU A 79 -21.92 13.94 4.13
C GLU A 79 -20.56 14.09 4.80
N PHE A 80 -20.19 15.29 5.25
CA PHE A 80 -18.97 15.51 6.02
C PHE A 80 -19.00 14.73 7.33
N ASP A 81 -20.09 14.83 8.10
CA ASP A 81 -20.26 14.05 9.32
C ASP A 81 -20.18 12.54 9.06
N ARG A 82 -20.72 12.08 7.93
CA ARG A 82 -20.65 10.68 7.53
C ARG A 82 -19.23 10.23 7.20
N VAL A 83 -18.47 11.03 6.46
CA VAL A 83 -17.06 10.74 6.13
C VAL A 83 -16.19 10.80 7.38
N LYS A 84 -16.42 11.76 8.28
CA LYS A 84 -15.72 11.86 9.55
C LYS A 84 -15.99 10.63 10.43
N LYS A 85 -17.24 10.21 10.55
CA LYS A 85 -17.63 9.01 11.33
C LYS A 85 -17.09 7.71 10.74
N SER A 86 -16.90 7.63 9.42
CA SER A 86 -16.31 6.44 8.79
C SER A 86 -14.80 6.37 9.00
N GLY A 87 -14.15 7.51 9.28
CA GLY A 87 -12.69 7.60 9.40
C GLY A 87 -11.98 7.44 8.06
N ALA A 88 -12.62 7.82 6.95
CA ALA A 88 -11.99 7.75 5.62
C ALA A 88 -10.93 8.87 5.47
N PRO A 89 -9.63 8.53 5.30
CA PRO A 89 -8.57 9.53 5.16
C PRO A 89 -8.49 10.15 3.76
N LEU A 90 -9.21 9.59 2.78
CA LEU A 90 -9.17 9.98 1.37
C LEU A 90 -10.60 10.11 0.80
N ALA A 91 -10.81 11.13 -0.03
CA ALA A 91 -12.02 11.32 -0.83
C ALA A 91 -11.70 11.46 -2.33
N ILE A 92 -12.36 10.67 -3.17
CA ILE A 92 -12.32 10.76 -4.64
C ILE A 92 -13.62 11.44 -5.10
N LEU A 93 -13.51 12.70 -5.49
CA LEU A 93 -14.65 13.57 -5.73
C LEU A 93 -14.78 13.98 -7.20
N LYS A 94 -16.03 14.19 -7.64
CA LYS A 94 -16.33 14.63 -9.00
C LYS A 94 -15.76 16.03 -9.27
N ALA A 95 -14.78 16.13 -10.17
CA ALA A 95 -14.15 17.39 -10.55
C ALA A 95 -15.16 18.43 -11.03
N LYS A 96 -14.85 19.72 -10.82
CA LYS A 96 -15.60 20.90 -11.31
C LYS A 96 -17.00 21.11 -10.72
N SER A 97 -17.50 20.19 -9.88
CA SER A 97 -18.82 20.33 -9.25
C SER A 97 -18.84 21.50 -8.26
N PRO A 98 -19.95 22.26 -8.15
CA PRO A 98 -20.12 23.28 -7.09
C PRO A 98 -20.05 22.70 -5.67
N SER A 99 -20.26 21.39 -5.49
CA SER A 99 -20.10 20.72 -4.19
C SER A 99 -18.78 19.96 -4.08
N CYS A 100 -18.44 19.18 -5.11
CA CYS A 100 -17.36 18.19 -5.07
C CYS A 100 -16.08 18.61 -5.83
N GLY A 101 -16.07 19.75 -6.52
CA GLY A 101 -14.88 20.21 -7.23
C GLY A 101 -13.70 20.42 -6.28
N SER A 102 -12.49 20.03 -6.72
CA SER A 102 -11.24 20.33 -6.03
C SER A 102 -10.40 21.19 -6.94
N ASP A 103 -9.90 22.31 -6.42
CA ASP A 103 -8.98 23.27 -7.02
C ASP A 103 -9.55 24.05 -8.22
N LEU A 104 -10.51 23.49 -8.96
CA LEU A 104 -11.25 24.11 -10.04
C LEU A 104 -12.76 23.88 -9.91
N ILE A 105 -13.52 24.97 -10.07
CA ILE A 105 -14.99 25.01 -10.17
C ILE A 105 -15.42 25.92 -11.33
N TYR A 106 -16.68 25.85 -11.74
CA TYR A 106 -17.23 26.81 -12.70
C TYR A 106 -17.35 28.21 -12.09
N ASP A 107 -17.20 29.24 -12.92
CA ASP A 107 -17.08 30.64 -12.52
C ASP A 107 -18.38 31.35 -12.11
N GLY A 108 -19.52 30.66 -12.17
CA GLY A 108 -20.83 31.23 -11.78
C GLY A 108 -21.54 31.99 -12.91
N THR A 109 -20.97 32.01 -14.11
CA THR A 109 -21.56 32.65 -15.30
C THR A 109 -22.36 31.68 -16.16
N TYR A 110 -22.29 30.37 -15.89
CA TYR A 110 -22.86 29.31 -16.72
C TYR A 110 -22.30 29.26 -18.16
N SER A 111 -21.16 29.91 -18.40
CA SER A 111 -20.44 29.88 -19.69
C SER A 111 -19.63 28.60 -19.90
N GLY A 112 -19.45 27.79 -18.84
CA GLY A 112 -18.56 26.63 -18.83
C GLY A 112 -17.10 26.98 -18.50
N THR A 113 -16.80 28.25 -18.23
CA THR A 113 -15.47 28.72 -17.82
C THR A 113 -15.14 28.26 -16.40
N LEU A 114 -13.89 27.87 -16.17
CA LEU A 114 -13.39 27.41 -14.87
C LEU A 114 -12.59 28.50 -14.17
N THR A 115 -12.71 28.54 -12.85
CA THR A 115 -11.93 29.40 -11.96
C THR A 115 -11.34 28.57 -10.82
N ALA A 116 -10.29 29.08 -10.20
CA ALA A 116 -9.67 28.46 -9.05
C ALA A 116 -10.65 28.46 -7.86
N GLY A 117 -10.87 27.30 -7.26
CA GLY A 117 -11.75 27.18 -6.10
C GLY A 117 -12.18 25.76 -5.79
N ASP A 118 -12.63 25.57 -4.56
CA ASP A 118 -13.16 24.30 -4.07
C ASP A 118 -14.70 24.31 -4.00
N GLY A 119 -15.28 23.14 -4.23
CA GLY A 119 -16.67 22.85 -3.94
C GLY A 119 -17.00 22.99 -2.44
N VAL A 120 -18.26 23.27 -2.12
CA VAL A 120 -18.71 23.47 -0.73
C VAL A 120 -18.34 22.29 0.18
N PHE A 121 -18.49 21.05 -0.31
CA PHE A 121 -18.14 19.84 0.44
C PHE A 121 -16.63 19.57 0.48
N THR A 122 -15.94 19.76 -0.65
CA THR A 122 -14.47 19.62 -0.73
C THR A 122 -13.76 20.51 0.30
N ARG A 123 -14.23 21.75 0.46
CA ARG A 123 -13.66 22.71 1.42
C ARG A 123 -13.71 22.19 2.86
N LEU A 124 -14.83 21.58 3.27
CA LEU A 124 -14.98 21.01 4.62
C LEU A 124 -14.01 19.84 4.84
N LEU A 125 -13.85 18.97 3.84
CA LEU A 125 -12.93 17.83 3.94
C LEU A 125 -11.47 18.28 4.07
N LYS A 126 -11.04 19.21 3.20
CA LYS A 126 -9.67 19.75 3.23
C LYS A 126 -9.36 20.45 4.56
N GLN A 127 -10.32 21.18 5.13
CA GLN A 127 -10.18 21.83 6.45
C GLN A 127 -9.99 20.84 7.60
N GLU A 128 -10.56 19.64 7.50
CA GLU A 128 -10.39 18.55 8.48
C GLU A 128 -9.10 17.74 8.23
N GLY A 129 -8.32 18.06 7.19
CA GLY A 129 -7.12 17.33 6.82
C GLY A 129 -7.38 16.03 6.05
N ILE A 130 -8.62 15.81 5.57
CA ILE A 130 -8.93 14.68 4.69
C ILE A 130 -8.36 14.97 3.31
N THR A 131 -7.59 14.03 2.77
CA THR A 131 -7.01 14.17 1.43
C THR A 131 -8.12 14.10 0.39
N VAL A 132 -8.18 15.08 -0.52
CA VAL A 132 -9.16 15.09 -1.62
C VAL A 132 -8.43 14.96 -2.95
N THR A 133 -8.91 14.06 -3.80
CA THR A 133 -8.48 13.91 -5.20
C THR A 133 -9.70 13.83 -6.11
N THR A 134 -9.48 13.84 -7.43
CA THR A 134 -10.55 13.79 -8.43
C THR A 134 -10.44 12.58 -9.34
N GLU A 135 -11.51 12.30 -10.08
CA GLU A 135 -11.49 11.21 -11.05
C GLU A 135 -10.41 11.37 -12.12
N THR A 136 -10.03 12.60 -12.47
CA THR A 136 -8.96 12.85 -13.47
C THR A 136 -7.60 12.40 -12.97
N MET A 137 -7.27 12.68 -11.71
CA MET A 137 -6.02 12.22 -11.12
C MET A 137 -6.01 10.69 -10.97
N VAL A 138 -7.16 10.06 -10.70
CA VAL A 138 -7.27 8.59 -10.66
C VAL A 138 -7.14 7.98 -12.06
N GLU A 139 -7.57 8.67 -13.12
CA GLU A 139 -7.37 8.23 -14.51
C GLU A 139 -5.88 8.27 -14.90
N GLU A 140 -5.16 9.30 -14.51
CA GLU A 140 -3.73 9.48 -14.80
C GLU A 140 -2.85 8.52 -13.98
N MET A 141 -3.34 8.07 -12.82
CA MET A 141 -2.66 7.10 -11.98
C MET A 141 -2.87 5.68 -12.53
N HIS A 142 -1.93 5.24 -13.35
CA HIS A 142 -1.84 3.86 -13.80
C HIS A 142 -0.80 3.10 -12.97
N PRO A 143 -1.22 2.16 -12.11
CA PRO A 143 -0.25 1.33 -11.41
C PRO A 143 0.38 0.39 -12.45
N SER A 144 1.71 0.39 -12.57
CA SER A 144 2.47 -0.48 -13.48
C SER A 144 2.35 -1.96 -13.11
N VAL A 145 1.96 -2.26 -11.87
CA VAL A 145 1.66 -3.58 -11.31
C VAL A 145 0.47 -3.47 -10.36
N GLU A 146 -0.28 -4.56 -10.15
CA GLU A 146 -1.49 -4.55 -9.31
C GLU A 146 -1.19 -4.21 -7.83
N HIS A 147 -0.06 -4.69 -7.33
CA HIS A 147 0.39 -4.50 -5.95
C HIS A 147 1.84 -4.01 -5.93
N PRO A 148 2.22 -3.11 -5.00
CA PRO A 148 3.63 -2.76 -4.81
C PRO A 148 4.45 -3.98 -4.36
N VAL A 149 5.74 -3.97 -4.66
CA VAL A 149 6.68 -5.03 -4.26
C VAL A 149 7.47 -4.59 -3.04
N ALA A 150 7.56 -5.45 -2.02
CA ALA A 150 8.43 -5.22 -0.87
C ALA A 150 9.79 -5.88 -1.07
N ILE A 151 10.87 -5.18 -0.72
CA ILE A 151 12.24 -5.71 -0.79
C ILE A 151 12.90 -5.54 0.58
N VAL A 152 13.22 -6.64 1.25
CA VAL A 152 13.90 -6.64 2.55
C VAL A 152 15.36 -7.03 2.35
N LEU A 153 16.25 -6.08 2.61
CA LEU A 153 17.68 -6.19 2.34
C LEU A 153 18.44 -6.59 3.59
N GLY A 154 19.27 -7.63 3.47
CA GLY A 154 20.26 -8.03 4.45
C GLY A 154 21.59 -7.30 4.29
N THR A 155 22.58 -7.75 5.05
CA THR A 155 23.94 -7.18 5.06
C THR A 155 24.56 -7.17 3.67
N GLY A 156 25.17 -6.03 3.29
CA GLY A 156 25.90 -5.87 2.03
C GLY A 156 25.05 -5.54 0.80
N LEU A 157 23.73 -5.41 0.94
CA LEU A 157 22.81 -5.16 -0.19
C LEU A 157 22.13 -3.79 -0.14
N GLY A 158 22.48 -2.94 0.83
CA GLY A 158 21.83 -1.64 1.05
C GLY A 158 21.89 -0.68 -0.15
N SER A 159 22.88 -0.81 -1.03
CA SER A 159 23.03 0.03 -2.24
C SER A 159 21.87 -0.14 -3.23
N ILE A 160 21.08 -1.21 -3.15
CA ILE A 160 19.86 -1.38 -3.96
C ILE A 160 18.86 -0.24 -3.67
N THR A 161 18.85 0.29 -2.45
CA THR A 161 17.99 1.41 -2.07
C THR A 161 18.33 2.69 -2.84
N ASP A 162 19.58 2.86 -3.28
CA ASP A 162 20.01 4.05 -4.03
C ASP A 162 19.45 4.08 -5.47
N LEU A 163 18.97 2.93 -5.97
CA LEU A 163 18.31 2.83 -7.28
C LEU A 163 16.85 3.28 -7.25
N VAL A 164 16.28 3.50 -6.07
CA VAL A 164 14.86 3.84 -5.92
C VAL A 164 14.65 5.33 -6.16
N HIS A 165 13.70 5.68 -7.02
CA HIS A 165 13.15 7.03 -7.10
C HIS A 165 12.23 7.25 -5.89
N VAL A 166 12.82 7.70 -4.79
CA VAL A 166 12.14 7.85 -3.50
C VAL A 166 11.13 8.99 -3.51
N VAL A 167 9.89 8.68 -3.14
CA VAL A 167 8.81 9.67 -2.90
C VAL A 167 8.55 9.88 -1.40
N ARG A 168 8.87 8.89 -0.56
CA ARG A 168 8.70 8.97 0.90
C ARG A 168 9.70 8.08 1.62
N ARG A 169 10.14 8.52 2.81
CA ARG A 169 10.93 7.74 3.75
C ARG A 169 10.13 7.54 5.04
N ILE A 170 10.27 6.36 5.65
CA ILE A 170 9.62 6.00 6.93
C ILE A 170 10.70 5.47 7.86
N ASP A 171 10.87 6.08 9.03
CA ASP A 171 11.74 5.54 10.07
C ASP A 171 11.16 4.22 10.57
N TYR A 172 11.99 3.19 10.78
CA TYR A 172 11.46 1.90 11.24
C TYR A 172 10.80 2.01 12.63
N HIS A 173 11.19 2.96 13.47
CA HIS A 173 10.56 3.15 14.78
C HIS A 173 9.12 3.71 14.66
N ASP A 174 8.73 4.25 13.50
CA ASP A 174 7.34 4.61 13.21
C ASP A 174 6.49 3.39 12.77
N ILE A 175 7.11 2.21 12.62
CA ILE A 175 6.45 0.98 12.17
C ILE A 175 5.93 0.20 13.39
N GLU A 176 4.61 -0.06 13.40
CA GLU A 176 3.97 -0.83 14.47
C GLU A 176 4.62 -2.20 14.69
N GLY A 177 5.02 -2.46 15.94
CA GLY A 177 5.67 -3.70 16.36
C GLY A 177 7.16 -3.78 16.05
N PHE A 178 7.76 -2.73 15.49
CA PHE A 178 9.22 -2.59 15.43
C PHE A 178 9.74 -2.12 16.80
N PRO A 179 10.85 -2.67 17.33
CA PRO A 179 11.31 -2.33 18.69
C PRO A 179 11.91 -0.92 18.77
N ASP A 180 11.41 -0.10 19.71
CA ASP A 180 11.89 1.28 19.94
C ASP A 180 13.39 1.37 20.28
N ASN A 181 13.95 0.31 20.88
CA ASN A 181 15.34 0.26 21.29
C ASN A 181 16.27 -0.37 20.23
N ALA A 182 15.74 -0.72 19.06
CA ALA A 182 16.52 -1.41 18.05
C ALA A 182 17.58 -0.51 17.43
N GLN A 183 18.80 -1.03 17.29
CA GLN A 183 19.88 -0.34 16.59
C GLN A 183 20.32 -1.11 15.33
N PRO A 184 20.63 -0.40 14.23
CA PRO A 184 21.15 -1.03 13.03
C PRO A 184 22.54 -1.60 13.30
N ILE A 185 22.81 -2.79 12.75
CA ILE A 185 24.18 -3.32 12.67
C ILE A 185 24.87 -2.74 11.43
N GLU A 186 26.18 -2.96 11.32
CA GLU A 186 26.96 -2.53 10.16
C GLU A 186 26.31 -2.98 8.83
N GLY A 187 26.18 -2.02 7.90
CA GLY A 187 25.54 -2.24 6.60
C GLY A 187 24.01 -2.18 6.60
N HIS A 188 23.36 -1.90 7.74
CA HIS A 188 21.90 -1.74 7.85
C HIS A 188 21.52 -0.29 8.16
N ARG A 189 20.34 0.12 7.71
CA ARG A 189 19.70 1.42 7.96
C ARG A 189 18.23 1.19 8.28
N PHE A 190 17.73 1.84 9.32
CA PHE A 190 16.34 1.74 9.77
C PHE A 190 15.47 2.85 9.20
N GLU A 191 15.45 2.92 7.86
CA GLU A 191 14.65 3.90 7.12
C GLU A 191 14.14 3.25 5.83
N ALA A 192 12.85 2.97 5.76
CA ALA A 192 12.23 2.36 4.60
C ALA A 192 12.08 3.41 3.49
N ALA A 193 12.46 3.05 2.27
CA ALA A 193 12.31 3.89 1.09
C ALA A 193 11.07 3.46 0.29
N ILE A 194 10.13 4.37 0.11
CA ILE A 194 8.93 4.20 -0.71
C ILE A 194 9.14 5.00 -1.99
N GLY A 195 8.92 4.36 -3.14
CA GLY A 195 9.17 4.99 -4.43
C GLY A 195 8.90 4.06 -5.58
N THR A 196 9.63 4.28 -6.67
CA THR A 196 9.60 3.39 -7.84
C THR A 196 11.00 2.91 -8.19
N LEU A 197 11.09 1.68 -8.69
CA LEU A 197 12.28 1.11 -9.31
C LEU A 197 11.88 0.63 -10.70
N ASP A 198 12.48 1.19 -11.75
CA ASP A 198 12.09 0.96 -13.15
C ASP A 198 10.58 1.12 -13.40
N GLY A 199 9.97 2.11 -12.73
CA GLY A 199 8.53 2.41 -12.81
C GLY A 199 7.63 1.46 -12.01
N VAL A 200 8.17 0.43 -11.37
CA VAL A 200 7.45 -0.47 -10.45
C VAL A 200 7.39 0.16 -9.05
N PRO A 201 6.20 0.36 -8.44
CA PRO A 201 6.08 0.78 -7.05
C PRO A 201 6.74 -0.22 -6.10
N VAL A 202 7.66 0.28 -5.29
CA VAL A 202 8.40 -0.53 -4.32
C VAL A 202 8.41 0.11 -2.94
N ILE A 203 8.49 -0.75 -1.92
CA ILE A 203 9.00 -0.39 -0.61
C ILE A 203 10.27 -1.19 -0.34
N VAL A 204 11.37 -0.49 -0.07
CA VAL A 204 12.67 -1.10 0.20
C VAL A 204 13.03 -0.87 1.66
N TYR A 205 13.36 -1.96 2.33
CA TYR A 205 13.79 -2.01 3.72
C TYR A 205 15.31 -2.28 3.76
N PRO A 206 16.18 -1.25 3.83
CA PRO A 206 17.64 -1.37 3.83
C PRO A 206 18.20 -1.89 5.16
N GLY A 207 17.73 -3.04 5.63
CA GLY A 207 18.19 -3.63 6.87
C GLY A 207 17.06 -4.34 7.61
N ARG A 208 17.45 -5.18 8.56
CA ARG A 208 16.56 -6.02 9.36
C ARG A 208 17.13 -6.27 10.75
N ILE A 209 16.25 -6.70 11.64
CA ILE A 209 16.62 -7.19 12.96
C ILE A 209 16.67 -8.73 12.95
N HIS A 210 17.37 -9.31 13.92
CA HIS A 210 17.69 -10.75 13.95
C HIS A 210 17.39 -11.35 15.32
N LEU A 211 16.94 -12.60 15.35
CA LEU A 211 16.61 -13.34 16.58
C LEU A 211 17.79 -13.45 17.55
N TYR A 212 19.03 -13.67 17.08
CA TYR A 212 20.21 -13.77 17.96
C TYR A 212 20.50 -12.52 18.77
N ARG A 213 19.89 -11.37 18.43
CA ARG A 213 20.03 -10.11 19.16
C ARG A 213 19.03 -9.98 20.31
N GLY A 214 18.23 -11.01 20.58
CA GLY A 214 17.27 -11.07 21.68
C GLY A 214 15.86 -10.59 21.33
N TYR A 215 15.61 -10.15 20.09
CA TYR A 215 14.26 -9.79 19.64
C TYR A 215 13.38 -11.03 19.47
N SER A 216 12.09 -10.88 19.76
CA SER A 216 11.07 -11.88 19.49
C SER A 216 10.87 -12.13 17.99
N ALA A 217 10.26 -13.26 17.66
CA ALA A 217 9.92 -13.58 16.27
C ALA A 217 8.85 -12.62 15.71
N ALA A 218 7.94 -12.13 16.56
CA ALA A 218 6.98 -11.10 16.19
C ALA A 218 7.69 -9.80 15.79
N GLU A 219 8.61 -9.29 16.61
CA GLU A 219 9.37 -8.06 16.31
C GLU A 219 10.16 -8.20 15.01
N VAL A 220 10.87 -9.33 14.82
CA VAL A 220 11.66 -9.61 13.59
C VAL A 220 10.80 -9.55 12.32
N THR A 221 9.52 -9.93 12.42
CA THR A 221 8.59 -10.00 11.29
C THR A 221 7.70 -8.75 11.14
N SER A 222 7.94 -7.70 11.93
CA SER A 222 7.18 -6.43 11.87
C SER A 222 7.19 -5.78 10.48
N LEU A 223 8.35 -5.73 9.82
CA LEU A 223 8.49 -5.17 8.48
C LEU A 223 7.62 -5.89 7.44
N VAL A 224 7.42 -7.20 7.60
CA VAL A 224 6.56 -8.00 6.72
C VAL A 224 5.09 -7.61 6.90
N ARG A 225 4.63 -7.48 8.15
CA ARG A 225 3.26 -7.03 8.45
C ARG A 225 3.03 -5.61 7.95
N HIS A 226 4.02 -4.74 8.10
CA HIS A 226 3.97 -3.38 7.57
C HIS A 226 3.84 -3.36 6.04
N ALA A 227 4.67 -4.13 5.32
CA ALA A 227 4.59 -4.22 3.87
C ALA A 227 3.22 -4.75 3.40
N PHE A 228 2.69 -5.78 4.07
CA PHE A 228 1.37 -6.32 3.78
C PHE A 228 0.25 -5.27 3.95
N ARG A 229 0.29 -4.48 5.03
CA ARG A 229 -0.67 -3.40 5.31
C ARG A 229 -0.57 -2.25 4.30
N LEU A 230 0.62 -2.02 3.72
CA LEU A 230 0.83 -1.11 2.60
C LEU A 230 0.36 -1.67 1.25
N GLY A 231 -0.18 -2.89 1.22
CA GLY A 231 -0.74 -3.50 0.02
C GLY A 231 0.23 -4.39 -0.75
N CYS A 232 1.45 -4.62 -0.23
CA CYS A 232 2.38 -5.53 -0.88
C CYS A 232 1.85 -6.97 -0.81
N ARG A 233 2.04 -7.71 -1.90
CA ARG A 233 1.69 -9.14 -2.00
C ARG A 233 2.90 -10.00 -2.35
N ASP A 234 3.82 -9.43 -3.13
CA ASP A 234 5.13 -10.01 -3.37
C ASP A 234 6.17 -9.38 -2.45
N ILE A 235 6.95 -10.23 -1.77
CA ILE A 235 8.01 -9.81 -0.86
C ILE A 235 9.30 -10.55 -1.24
N ILE A 236 10.34 -9.79 -1.55
CA ILE A 236 11.67 -10.29 -1.86
C ILE A 236 12.53 -10.16 -0.61
N PHE A 237 13.04 -11.28 -0.11
CA PHE A 237 14.08 -11.30 0.91
C PHE A 237 15.44 -11.52 0.23
N ALA A 238 16.38 -10.63 0.50
CA ALA A 238 17.75 -10.76 0.01
C ALA A 238 18.72 -10.69 1.19
N GLY A 239 19.79 -11.48 1.15
CA GLY A 239 20.82 -11.44 2.19
C GLY A 239 21.91 -12.47 1.97
N ALA A 240 22.97 -12.36 2.77
CA ALA A 240 24.04 -13.34 2.81
C ALA A 240 23.61 -14.59 3.59
N THR A 241 24.04 -15.76 3.10
CA THR A 241 23.89 -17.08 3.72
C THR A 241 25.21 -17.84 3.57
N GLY A 242 25.40 -18.89 4.37
CA GLY A 242 26.43 -19.89 4.16
C GLY A 242 26.02 -20.88 3.06
N ALA A 243 26.96 -21.26 2.19
CA ALA A 243 26.76 -22.34 1.23
C ALA A 243 27.26 -23.66 1.82
N ILE A 244 26.41 -24.69 1.86
CA ILE A 244 26.78 -26.03 2.34
C ILE A 244 27.63 -26.73 1.27
N PRO A 245 28.90 -27.08 1.56
CA PRO A 245 29.77 -27.69 0.56
C PRO A 245 29.18 -28.99 0.03
N GLY A 246 29.29 -29.23 -1.29
CA GLY A 246 28.74 -30.42 -1.95
C GLY A 246 27.22 -30.38 -2.22
N LYS A 247 26.54 -29.28 -1.86
CA LYS A 247 25.13 -29.04 -2.23
C LYS A 247 24.99 -27.87 -3.20
N VAL A 248 25.79 -26.84 -3.02
CA VAL A 248 25.77 -25.61 -3.83
C VAL A 248 27.14 -24.94 -3.78
N GLU A 249 27.52 -24.31 -4.89
CA GLU A 249 28.69 -23.45 -5.00
C GLU A 249 28.43 -22.05 -4.45
N LYS A 250 29.49 -21.37 -3.98
CA LYS A 250 29.38 -19.96 -3.55
C LYS A 250 28.98 -19.09 -4.73
N GLY A 251 27.96 -18.24 -4.55
CA GLY A 251 27.45 -17.34 -5.58
C GLY A 251 26.04 -16.87 -5.29
N LEU A 252 25.36 -16.36 -6.31
CA LEU A 252 23.95 -16.01 -6.23
C LEU A 252 23.10 -17.29 -6.19
N GLY A 253 22.17 -17.35 -5.26
CA GLY A 253 21.25 -18.47 -5.09
C GLY A 253 19.82 -18.02 -4.89
N ILE A 254 18.88 -18.86 -5.29
CA ILE A 254 17.47 -18.73 -4.89
C ILE A 254 17.08 -19.86 -3.94
N LEU A 255 16.21 -19.52 -3.00
CA LEU A 255 15.68 -20.48 -2.06
C LEU A 255 14.46 -21.16 -2.70
N THR A 256 14.41 -22.49 -2.59
CA THR A 256 13.29 -23.29 -3.10
C THR A 256 12.41 -23.84 -1.99
N ASP A 257 12.96 -23.95 -0.78
CA ASP A 257 12.26 -24.42 0.41
C ASP A 257 13.07 -24.04 1.66
N GLN A 258 12.53 -24.30 2.86
CA GLN A 258 13.24 -24.07 4.10
C GLN A 258 12.98 -25.11 5.20
N ILE A 259 13.94 -25.21 6.11
CA ILE A 259 13.82 -25.88 7.40
C ILE A 259 14.00 -24.83 8.50
N ASN A 260 13.01 -24.70 9.38
CA ASN A 260 13.11 -23.78 10.52
C ASN A 260 13.72 -24.51 11.73
N LEU A 261 14.99 -24.24 12.02
CA LEU A 261 15.73 -24.76 13.17
C LEU A 261 16.00 -23.65 14.21
N THR A 262 15.36 -22.50 14.10
CA THR A 262 15.55 -21.37 15.03
C THR A 262 14.93 -21.62 16.42
N GLY A 263 14.06 -22.64 16.53
CA GLY A 263 13.27 -22.91 17.72
C GLY A 263 12.18 -21.86 18.00
N ARG A 264 11.92 -20.95 17.04
CA ARG A 264 10.93 -19.87 17.16
C ARG A 264 9.97 -19.91 15.96
N ASN A 265 8.73 -19.51 16.20
CA ASN A 265 7.72 -19.34 15.15
C ASN A 265 6.97 -18.01 15.40
N PRO A 266 6.96 -17.07 14.43
CA PRO A 266 6.34 -15.75 14.61
C PRO A 266 4.80 -15.81 14.77
N LEU A 267 4.17 -16.93 14.40
CA LEU A 267 2.73 -17.15 14.58
C LEU A 267 2.41 -17.82 15.92
N ALA A 268 3.41 -18.33 16.64
CA ALA A 268 3.25 -18.98 17.94
C ALA A 268 3.37 -17.99 19.11
N GLU A 269 2.77 -16.81 18.95
CA GLU A 269 2.73 -15.75 19.96
C GLU A 269 1.29 -15.57 20.46
N TRP A 270 1.13 -15.19 21.74
CA TRP A 270 -0.19 -15.15 22.40
C TRP A 270 -1.22 -14.28 21.65
N GLU A 271 -0.80 -13.14 21.13
CA GLU A 271 -1.64 -12.22 20.34
C GLU A 271 -1.97 -12.73 18.93
N GLY A 272 -1.15 -13.62 18.37
CA GLY A 272 -1.36 -14.19 17.02
C GLY A 272 -2.23 -15.45 17.00
N LEU A 273 -2.47 -16.07 18.16
CA LEU A 273 -3.24 -17.31 18.29
C LEU A 273 -4.67 -17.09 18.78
N ARG A 274 -4.91 -15.99 19.50
CA ARG A 274 -6.23 -15.65 20.02
C ARG A 274 -6.99 -14.85 18.96
N ASP A 275 -8.27 -15.17 18.78
CA ASP A 275 -9.19 -14.41 17.92
C ASP A 275 -8.92 -14.52 16.39
N VAL A 276 -8.19 -15.55 15.93
CA VAL A 276 -8.09 -15.93 14.51
C VAL A 276 -8.96 -17.16 14.21
N GLU A 277 -9.55 -17.22 13.01
CA GLU A 277 -10.40 -18.34 12.58
C GLU A 277 -9.62 -19.66 12.49
N SER A 278 -8.37 -19.60 12.02
CA SER A 278 -7.42 -20.71 12.04
C SER A 278 -5.99 -20.17 12.15
N PRO A 279 -5.18 -20.69 13.09
CA PRO A 279 -3.76 -20.35 13.18
C PRO A 279 -2.89 -21.18 12.21
N PHE A 280 -3.47 -22.16 11.51
CA PHE A 280 -2.74 -23.05 10.60
C PHE A 280 -2.63 -22.41 9.23
N VAL A 281 -1.38 -22.20 8.79
CA VAL A 281 -1.04 -21.63 7.48
C VAL A 281 -0.42 -22.74 6.63
N ASP A 282 -0.90 -22.86 5.38
CA ASP A 282 -0.28 -23.77 4.41
C ASP A 282 1.11 -23.26 4.03
N MET A 283 2.08 -24.17 4.01
CA MET A 283 3.48 -23.90 3.69
C MET A 283 3.86 -24.45 2.30
N ASN A 284 2.90 -25.04 1.57
CA ASN A 284 3.11 -25.39 0.16
C ASN A 284 3.44 -24.13 -0.65
N ASP A 285 4.43 -24.25 -1.54
CA ASP A 285 4.89 -23.16 -2.40
C ASP A 285 5.26 -21.88 -1.62
N LEU A 286 5.76 -22.03 -0.38
CA LEU A 286 6.23 -20.92 0.47
C LEU A 286 7.13 -19.94 -0.30
N TYR A 287 8.04 -20.49 -1.12
CA TYR A 287 8.82 -19.74 -2.09
C TYR A 287 8.11 -19.78 -3.44
N SER A 288 7.56 -18.64 -3.84
CA SER A 288 6.73 -18.51 -5.05
C SER A 288 7.40 -19.12 -6.29
N PRO A 289 6.77 -20.14 -6.92
CA PRO A 289 7.23 -20.69 -8.19
C PRO A 289 7.26 -19.63 -9.30
N TYR A 290 6.29 -18.73 -9.30
CA TYR A 290 6.20 -17.62 -10.25
C TYR A 290 7.42 -16.69 -10.17
N MET A 291 7.74 -16.20 -8.96
CA MET A 291 8.90 -15.32 -8.77
C MET A 291 10.22 -16.05 -9.08
N SER A 292 10.30 -17.34 -8.72
CA SER A 292 11.46 -18.18 -9.03
C SER A 292 11.67 -18.33 -10.55
N SER A 293 10.59 -18.51 -11.32
CA SER A 293 10.65 -18.57 -12.78
C SER A 293 11.14 -17.25 -13.39
N ILE A 294 10.66 -16.11 -12.88
CA ILE A 294 11.13 -14.78 -13.32
C ILE A 294 12.62 -14.63 -13.05
N ALA A 295 13.06 -14.90 -11.81
CA ALA A 295 14.46 -14.75 -11.41
C ALA A 295 15.39 -15.62 -12.28
N ARG A 296 14.99 -16.86 -12.57
CA ARG A 296 15.75 -17.75 -13.47
C ARG A 296 15.77 -17.26 -14.92
N GLY A 297 14.66 -16.72 -15.41
CA GLY A 297 14.58 -16.11 -16.74
C GLY A 297 15.56 -14.95 -16.88
N VAL A 298 15.51 -14.00 -15.94
CA VAL A 298 16.42 -12.84 -15.91
C VAL A 298 17.88 -13.30 -15.78
N ALA A 299 18.17 -14.26 -14.89
CA ALA A 299 19.53 -14.78 -14.74
C ALA A 299 20.06 -15.39 -16.05
N LYS A 300 19.22 -16.14 -16.78
CA LYS A 300 19.57 -16.70 -18.08
C LYS A 300 19.85 -15.60 -19.11
N ASP A 301 18.99 -14.59 -19.19
CA ASP A 301 19.12 -13.49 -20.15
C ASP A 301 20.38 -12.65 -19.87
N GLN A 302 20.77 -12.53 -18.60
CA GLN A 302 21.97 -11.81 -18.16
C GLN A 302 23.23 -12.70 -18.07
N ASN A 303 23.14 -13.99 -18.44
CA ASN A 303 24.22 -14.96 -18.32
C ASN A 303 24.81 -15.07 -16.89
N ILE A 304 23.94 -14.98 -15.87
CA ILE A 304 24.26 -15.12 -14.46
C ILE A 304 23.99 -16.57 -14.03
N THR A 305 25.02 -17.24 -13.51
CA THR A 305 24.83 -18.56 -12.87
C THR A 305 24.11 -18.40 -11.54
N ILE A 306 23.02 -19.14 -11.36
CA ILE A 306 22.21 -19.09 -10.14
C ILE A 306 22.04 -20.49 -9.52
N GLY A 307 22.47 -20.62 -8.27
CA GLY A 307 22.20 -21.81 -7.45
C GLY A 307 20.74 -21.88 -7.01
N ALA A 308 20.29 -23.05 -6.58
CA ALA A 308 18.95 -23.22 -6.02
C ALA A 308 18.94 -24.31 -4.94
N GLY A 309 18.16 -24.13 -3.88
CA GLY A 309 18.02 -25.17 -2.87
C GLY A 309 17.40 -24.73 -1.55
N VAL A 310 17.48 -25.63 -0.56
CA VAL A 310 16.81 -25.51 0.74
C VAL A 310 17.63 -24.65 1.70
N PHE A 311 16.98 -23.72 2.39
CA PHE A 311 17.58 -22.90 3.46
C PHE A 311 17.28 -23.47 4.85
N ALA A 312 18.26 -23.53 5.73
CA ALA A 312 18.05 -23.84 7.14
C ALA A 312 18.19 -22.58 7.99
N GLY A 313 17.09 -22.11 8.59
CA GLY A 313 17.15 -21.01 9.55
C GLY A 313 17.64 -21.51 10.90
N VAL A 314 18.84 -21.11 11.32
CA VAL A 314 19.40 -21.38 12.65
C VAL A 314 19.41 -20.12 13.52
N LEU A 315 19.52 -20.27 14.84
CA LEU A 315 19.44 -19.13 15.76
C LEU A 315 20.69 -18.22 15.68
N GLY A 316 21.90 -18.79 15.65
CA GLY A 316 23.14 -18.05 15.84
C GLY A 316 23.36 -17.59 17.30
N PRO A 317 24.31 -16.68 17.58
CA PRO A 317 25.17 -15.95 16.63
C PRO A 317 26.47 -16.69 16.26
N SER A 318 26.78 -17.81 16.91
CA SER A 318 27.90 -18.64 16.48
C SER A 318 27.63 -19.20 15.09
N PHE A 319 28.65 -19.23 14.24
CA PHE A 319 28.63 -20.05 13.03
C PHE A 319 28.58 -21.54 13.38
N GLU A 320 28.15 -22.34 12.43
CA GLU A 320 27.99 -23.77 12.58
C GLU A 320 29.35 -24.49 12.70
N THR A 321 29.40 -25.48 13.58
CA THR A 321 30.49 -26.45 13.65
C THR A 321 30.49 -27.35 12.40
N GLN A 322 31.63 -28.02 12.14
CA GLN A 322 31.72 -28.98 11.03
C GLN A 322 30.73 -30.15 11.15
N ALA A 323 30.40 -30.56 12.37
CA ALA A 323 29.41 -31.60 12.62
C ALA A 323 28.00 -31.12 12.27
N GLU A 324 27.63 -29.89 12.65
CA GLU A 324 26.35 -29.27 12.28
C GLU A 324 26.24 -29.08 10.76
N VAL A 325 27.29 -28.57 10.10
CA VAL A 325 27.33 -28.46 8.63
C VAL A 325 27.14 -29.83 7.97
N SER A 326 27.76 -30.89 8.50
CA SER A 326 27.61 -32.25 7.98
C SER A 326 26.19 -32.79 8.19
N ALA A 327 25.56 -32.51 9.33
CA ALA A 327 24.18 -32.88 9.60
C ALA A 327 23.21 -32.15 8.66
N LEU A 328 23.36 -30.83 8.49
CA LEU A 328 22.56 -30.04 7.56
C LEU A 328 22.68 -30.56 6.12
N ARG A 329 23.90 -30.93 5.69
CA ARG A 329 24.11 -31.57 4.38
C ARG A 329 23.30 -32.87 4.23
N GLN A 330 23.26 -33.70 5.26
CA GLN A 330 22.47 -34.95 5.24
C GLN A 330 20.96 -34.68 5.19
N LEU A 331 20.50 -33.59 5.79
CA LEU A 331 19.11 -33.12 5.72
C LEU A 331 18.74 -32.49 4.37
N GLY A 332 19.66 -32.43 3.41
CA GLY A 332 19.39 -31.85 2.08
C GLY A 332 19.49 -30.33 2.03
N VAL A 333 20.01 -29.69 3.07
CA VAL A 333 20.17 -28.23 3.15
C VAL A 333 21.25 -27.75 2.19
N SER A 334 20.94 -26.71 1.43
CA SER A 334 21.86 -26.02 0.53
C SER A 334 22.45 -24.75 1.17
N TYR A 335 21.64 -24.03 1.94
CA TYR A 335 22.01 -22.74 2.54
C TYR A 335 21.71 -22.73 4.04
N VAL A 336 22.52 -22.05 4.84
CA VAL A 336 22.31 -21.84 6.30
C VAL A 336 22.55 -20.39 6.68
#